data_AF-A0A101EK22-F1
#
_entry.id   AF-A0A101EK22-F1
#
_cell.length_a   1.000
_cell.length_b   1.000
_cell.length_c   1.000
_cell.angle_alpha   90.00
_cell.angle_beta   90.00
_cell.angle_gamma   90.00
#
_symmetry.space_group_name_H-M   'P 1'
#
loop_
_entity.id
_entity.type
_entity.pdbx_description
1 polymer ?
#
loop_
_entity_poly.entity_id
_entity_poly.type
_entity_poly.pdbx_seq_one_letter_code
_entity_poly.pdbx_strand_id
1 'polypeptide(L)'
;MERAGIISFEHNTVTLIGVPENVDVYMEVVSRHDISWSTFYAGISIIFGVTGLWLNNIPLVIVSFIYLILAVIQHFKTYRVLSSGNHDE
;
A
#
# COMPACT_ATOMS: atom_id res chain seq x y z
N MET A 1 5.48 1.02 -19.60
CA MET A 1 6.72 1.77 -19.33
C MET A 1 7.86 1.25 -20.22
N GLU A 2 8.28 0.00 -20.09
CA GLU A 2 9.32 -0.60 -20.97
C GLU A 2 8.88 -0.66 -22.45
N ARG A 3 7.68 -1.18 -22.74
CA ARG A 3 7.09 -1.12 -24.10
C ARG A 3 6.88 0.29 -24.65
N ALA A 4 6.89 1.30 -23.79
CA ALA A 4 6.75 2.70 -24.20
C ALA A 4 8.10 3.39 -24.44
N GLY A 5 9.22 2.67 -24.27
CA GLY A 5 10.57 3.20 -24.47
C GLY A 5 11.05 4.15 -23.38
N ILE A 6 10.33 4.26 -22.26
CA ILE A 6 10.59 5.26 -21.21
C ILE A 6 11.64 4.75 -20.20
N ILE A 7 11.58 3.46 -19.87
CA ILE A 7 12.51 2.79 -18.93
C ILE A 7 13.03 1.49 -19.55
N SER A 8 14.28 1.13 -19.27
CA SER A 8 14.81 -0.22 -19.50
C SER A 8 14.80 -0.97 -18.18
N PHE A 9 14.43 -2.26 -18.22
CA PHE A 9 14.56 -3.13 -17.06
C PHE A 9 15.60 -4.21 -17.35
N GLU A 10 16.81 -4.04 -16.81
CA GLU A 10 17.88 -5.02 -16.93
C GLU A 10 18.39 -5.43 -15.55
N HIS A 11 18.44 -6.73 -15.29
CA HIS A 11 19.05 -7.29 -14.08
C HIS A 11 18.65 -6.57 -12.79
N ASN A 12 17.34 -6.45 -12.55
CA ASN A 12 16.78 -5.77 -11.36
C ASN A 12 17.04 -4.25 -11.27
N THR A 13 17.63 -3.64 -12.29
CA THR A 13 17.90 -2.21 -12.36
C THR A 13 16.94 -1.55 -13.35
N VAL A 14 16.28 -0.48 -12.90
CA VAL A 14 15.44 0.38 -13.75
C VAL A 14 16.28 1.56 -14.21
N THR A 15 16.54 1.68 -15.50
CA THR A 15 17.24 2.83 -16.10
C THR A 15 16.27 3.67 -16.93
N LEU A 16 16.30 4.99 -16.73
CA LEU A 16 15.52 5.92 -17.53
C LEU A 16 16.20 6.13 -18.88
N ILE A 17 15.53 5.78 -19.98
CA ILE A 17 16.11 5.87 -21.34
C ILE A 17 15.86 7.25 -21.96
N GLY A 18 14.67 7.82 -21.72
CA GLY A 18 14.29 9.15 -22.21
C GLY A 18 12.77 9.37 -22.15
N VAL A 19 12.35 10.63 -21.99
CA VAL A 19 10.93 11.00 -22.02
C VAL A 19 10.54 11.32 -23.47
N PRO A 20 9.54 10.65 -24.07
CA PRO A 20 9.12 10.93 -25.44
C PRO A 20 8.61 12.37 -25.58
N GLU A 21 8.90 13.03 -26.70
CA GLU A 21 8.56 14.45 -26.96
C GLU A 21 7.06 14.78 -26.89
N ASN A 22 6.17 13.79 -26.85
CA ASN A 22 4.71 13.94 -26.83
C ASN A 22 4.04 13.30 -25.60
N VAL A 23 4.77 13.12 -24.49
CA VAL A 23 4.23 12.50 -23.28
C VAL A 23 4.52 13.40 -22.07
N ASP A 24 3.48 14.06 -21.57
CA ASP A 24 3.53 14.71 -20.26
C ASP A 24 3.48 13.62 -19.18
N VAL A 25 4.64 13.29 -18.61
CA VAL A 25 4.74 12.33 -17.51
C VAL A 25 4.30 13.02 -16.22
N TYR A 26 3.03 12.84 -15.86
CA TYR A 26 2.51 13.19 -14.54
C TYR A 26 2.94 12.13 -13.52
N MET A 27 4.15 12.30 -12.97
CA MET A 27 4.59 11.51 -11.82
C MET A 27 4.22 12.29 -10.56
N GLU A 28 3.05 12.00 -10.00
CA GLU A 28 2.70 12.51 -8.68
C GLU A 28 3.54 11.78 -7.64
N VAL A 29 4.47 12.50 -7.02
CA VAL A 29 5.21 12.00 -5.86
C VAL A 29 4.24 11.98 -4.70
N VAL A 30 3.72 10.79 -4.40
CA VAL A 30 2.83 10.55 -3.27
C VAL A 30 3.52 11.05 -2.00
N SER A 31 2.90 12.01 -1.34
CA SER A 31 3.49 12.72 -0.21
C SER A 31 3.71 11.73 0.94
N ARG A 32 4.84 11.84 1.67
CA ARG A 32 5.15 10.94 2.81
C ARG A 32 4.11 10.94 3.94
N HIS A 33 3.13 11.85 3.92
CA HIS A 33 2.07 11.95 4.90
C HIS A 33 0.78 11.21 4.52
N ASP A 34 0.76 10.51 3.39
CA ASP A 34 -0.42 9.74 2.99
C ASP A 34 -0.57 8.49 3.88
N ILE A 35 -1.67 8.49 4.64
CA ILE A 35 -2.05 7.36 5.48
C ILE A 35 -2.28 6.16 4.58
N SER A 36 -1.55 5.06 4.85
CA SER A 36 -1.73 3.85 4.09
C SER A 36 -3.18 3.35 4.20
N TRP A 37 -3.73 2.82 3.10
CA TRP A 37 -5.07 2.23 3.10
C TRP A 37 -5.24 1.18 4.19
N SER A 38 -4.20 0.39 4.49
CA SER A 38 -4.24 -0.58 5.59
C SER A 38 -4.42 0.08 6.95
N THR A 39 -3.75 1.21 7.23
CA THR A 39 -3.96 1.97 8.48
C THR A 39 -5.39 2.48 8.60
N PHE A 40 -5.96 3.00 7.51
CA PHE A 40 -7.35 3.45 7.49
C PHE A 40 -8.34 2.31 7.78
N TYR A 41 -8.20 1.18 7.08
CA TYR A 41 -9.06 0.01 7.29
C TYR A 41 -8.88 -0.63 8.66
N ALA A 42 -7.68 -0.60 9.25
CA ALA A 42 -7.47 -1.04 10.62
C ALA A 42 -8.28 -0.20 11.61
N GLY A 43 -8.26 1.13 11.48
CA GLY A 43 -9.05 2.04 12.32
C GLY A 43 -10.55 1.79 12.21
N ILE A 44 -11.07 1.68 10.98
CA ILE A 44 -12.48 1.37 10.73
C ILE A 44 -12.88 0.02 11.31
N SER A 45 -12.02 -0.99 11.17
CA SER A 45 -12.25 -2.32 11.73
C SER A 45 -12.39 -2.25 13.25
N ILE A 46 -11.52 -1.51 13.95
CA ILE A 46 -11.62 -1.34 15.42
C ILE A 46 -12.96 -0.70 15.79
N ILE A 47 -13.38 0.37 15.12
CA ILE A 47 -14.65 1.05 15.38
C ILE A 47 -15.82 0.05 15.22
N PHE A 48 -15.89 -0.66 14.09
CA PHE A 48 -16.96 -1.65 13.87
C PHE A 48 -16.91 -2.83 14.84
N GLY A 49 -15.72 -3.23 15.30
CA GLY A 49 -15.57 -4.28 16.30
C GLY A 49 -16.16 -3.85 17.64
N VAL A 50 -15.82 -2.64 18.10
CA VAL A 50 -16.39 -2.07 19.33
C VAL A 50 -17.90 -1.87 19.20
N THR A 51 -18.37 -1.33 18.07
CA THR A 51 -19.82 -1.19 17.82
C THR A 51 -20.52 -2.54 17.77
N GLY A 52 -19.92 -3.55 17.16
CA GLY A 52 -20.45 -4.92 17.11
C GLY A 52 -20.57 -5.55 18.49
N LEU A 53 -19.58 -5.35 19.37
CA LEU A 53 -19.65 -5.78 20.76
C LEU A 53 -20.75 -5.04 21.53
N TRP A 54 -20.87 -3.72 21.33
CA TRP A 54 -21.89 -2.91 22.01
C TRP A 54 -23.31 -3.32 21.61
N LEU A 55 -23.52 -3.70 20.36
CA LEU A 55 -24.80 -4.18 19.83
C LEU A 55 -25.02 -5.70 19.99
N ASN A 56 -24.09 -6.43 20.62
CA ASN A 56 -24.07 -7.90 20.67
C ASN A 56 -24.23 -8.57 19.27
N ASN A 57 -23.75 -7.91 18.23
CA ASN A 57 -23.83 -8.40 16.86
C ASN A 57 -22.57 -9.20 16.51
N ILE A 58 -22.61 -10.51 16.80
CA ILE A 58 -21.50 -11.45 16.57
C ILE A 58 -20.99 -11.44 15.12
N PRO A 59 -21.84 -11.47 14.08
CA PRO A 59 -21.37 -11.37 12.69
C PRO A 59 -20.52 -10.12 12.43
N LEU A 60 -20.93 -8.95 12.94
CA LEU A 60 -20.20 -7.70 12.73
C LEU A 60 -18.81 -7.73 13.40
N VAL A 61 -18.71 -8.31 14.59
CA VAL A 61 -17.44 -8.48 15.31
C VAL A 61 -16.49 -9.38 14.52
N ILE A 62 -16.99 -10.50 13.99
CA ILE A 62 -16.18 -11.45 13.20
C ILE A 62 -15.64 -10.77 11.94
N VAL A 63 -16.51 -10.08 11.18
CA VAL A 63 -16.12 -9.39 9.94
C VAL A 63 -15.08 -8.31 10.23
N SER A 64 -15.30 -7.48 11.26
CA SER A 64 -14.35 -6.48 11.72
C SER A 64 -12.97 -7.11 12.02
N PHE A 65 -12.93 -8.24 12.72
CA PHE A 65 -11.67 -8.88 13.08
C PHE A 65 -10.91 -9.42 11.86
N ILE A 66 -11.62 -9.97 10.86
CA ILE A 66 -11.01 -10.41 9.60
C ILE A 66 -10.36 -9.22 8.88
N TYR A 67 -11.07 -8.10 8.76
CA TYR A 67 -10.51 -6.90 8.13
C TYR A 67 -9.33 -6.32 8.90
N LEU A 68 -9.35 -6.37 10.24
CA LEU A 68 -8.24 -5.96 11.07
C LEU A 68 -6.98 -6.80 10.80
N ILE A 69 -7.12 -8.13 10.76
CA ILE A 69 -6.01 -9.04 10.47
C ILE A 69 -5.44 -8.77 9.08
N LEU A 70 -6.29 -8.62 8.06
CA LEU A 70 -5.85 -8.34 6.70
C LEU A 70 -5.09 -7.02 6.61
N ALA A 71 -5.60 -5.97 7.25
CA ALA A 71 -4.95 -4.68 7.32
C ALA A 71 -3.56 -4.77 7.97
N VAL A 72 -3.44 -5.52 9.07
CA VAL A 72 -2.16 -5.75 9.75
C VAL A 72 -1.17 -6.49 8.84
N ILE A 73 -1.59 -7.59 8.21
CA ILE A 73 -0.72 -8.36 7.30
C ILE A 73 -0.22 -7.49 6.15
N GLN A 74 -1.12 -6.70 5.55
CA GLN A 74 -0.76 -5.81 4.45
C GLN A 74 0.21 -4.73 4.90
N HIS A 75 -0.02 -4.11 6.07
CA HIS A 75 0.89 -3.12 6.64
C HIS A 75 2.29 -3.69 6.86
N PHE A 76 2.39 -4.90 7.46
CA PHE A 76 3.67 -5.58 7.65
C PHE A 76 4.37 -5.90 6.32
N LYS A 77 3.64 -6.38 5.31
CA LYS A 77 4.22 -6.70 4.00
C LYS A 77 4.77 -5.45 3.32
N THR A 78 4.02 -4.35 3.34
CA THR A 78 4.47 -3.07 2.77
C THR A 78 5.71 -2.54 3.49
N TYR A 79 5.72 -2.57 4.83
CA TYR A 79 6.85 -2.09 5.61
C TYR A 79 8.10 -2.98 5.43
N ARG A 80 7.92 -4.30 5.30
CA ARG A 80 9.02 -5.24 5.03
C ARG A 80 9.65 -5.03 3.66
N VAL A 81 8.84 -4.72 2.63
CA VAL A 81 9.35 -4.40 1.29
C VAL A 81 10.17 -3.11 1.31
N LEU A 82 9.73 -2.09 2.02
CA LEU A 82 10.48 -0.84 2.19
C LEU A 82 11.77 -1.04 3.00
N SER A 83 11.73 -1.86 4.06
CA SER A 83 12.91 -2.17 4.87
C SER A 83 13.97 -2.98 4.13
N SER A 84 13.57 -3.85 3.18
CA SER A 84 14.50 -4.68 2.42
C SER A 84 15.27 -3.90 1.35
N GLY A 85 14.82 -2.71 0.95
CA GLY A 85 15.53 -1.84 0.01
C GLY A 85 16.60 -0.95 0.66
N ASN A 86 16.75 -1.00 1.98
CA ASN A 86 17.65 -0.13 2.75
C ASN A 86 18.89 -0.87 3.27
N HIS A 87 19.21 -2.03 2.69
CA HIS A 87 20.35 -2.88 3.07
C HIS A 87 21.46 -2.95 2.00
N ASP A 88 21.31 -2.21 0.90
CA ASP A 88 22.28 -2.11 -0.18
C ASP A 88 22.88 -0.68 -0.26
N GLU A 89 23.30 -0.13 0.89
CA GLU A 89 24.20 1.04 0.96
C GLU A 89 25.56 0.63 1.56
#